data_AF-A0A6V8PZP3-F1
#
_entry.id   AF-A0A6V8PZP3-F1
#
_cell.length_a   1.000
_cell.length_b   1.000
_cell.length_c   1.000
_cell.angle_alpha   90.00
_cell.angle_beta   90.00
_cell.angle_gamma   90.00
#
_symmetry.space_group_name_H-M   'P 1'
#
loop_
_entity.id
_entity.type
_entity.pdbx_description
1 polymer ?
#
loop_
_entity_poly.entity_id
_entity_poly.type
_entity_poly.pdbx_seq_one_letter_code
_entity_poly.pdbx_strand_id
1 'polypeptide(L)' 'METNVIHCAHSTNMSMVDDGSVTVIVTSPPYNVGKNYGCHNDLVNLNSYLKFLGKVWTECKRVLRPGGTDLY' A
#
# COMPACT_ATOMS: atom_id res chain seq x y z
N MET A 1 13.84 -10.29 -7.13
CA MET A 1 13.61 -8.83 -7.18
C MET A 1 14.91 -8.06 -6.93
N GLU A 2 15.12 -6.94 -7.64
CA GLU A 2 16.19 -5.98 -7.39
C GLU A 2 15.87 -5.07 -6.18
N THR A 3 16.85 -4.74 -5.34
CA THR A 3 16.66 -3.89 -4.15
C THR A 3 17.11 -2.45 -4.41
N ASN A 4 16.70 -1.51 -3.55
CA ASN A 4 16.96 -0.06 -3.68
C ASN A 4 16.34 0.58 -4.94
N VAL A 5 15.17 0.08 -5.36
CA VAL A 5 14.43 0.55 -6.53
C VAL A 5 13.20 1.34 -6.09
N ILE A 6 12.89 2.41 -6.82
CA ILE A 6 11.61 3.12 -6.72
C ILE A 6 10.72 2.70 -7.89
N HIS A 7 9.57 2.13 -7.58
CA HIS A 7 8.56 1.81 -8.59
C HIS A 7 7.53 2.94 -8.67
N CYS A 8 7.49 3.66 -9.81
CA CYS A 8 6.43 4.61 -10.11
C CYS A 8 5.17 3.85 -10.57
N ALA A 9 4.45 3.27 -9.61
CA ALA A 9 3.29 2.41 -9.85
C ALA A 9 2.22 2.62 -8.78
N HIS A 10 1.04 2.05 -9.01
CA HIS A 10 -0.06 2.13 -8.07
C HIS A 10 0.05 1.03 -7.00
N SER A 11 0.00 1.37 -5.72
CA SER A 11 0.20 0.42 -4.60
C SER A 11 -0.86 -0.69 -4.50
N THR A 12 -1.95 -0.60 -5.25
CA THR A 12 -2.92 -1.71 -5.39
C THR A 12 -2.46 -2.80 -6.37
N ASN A 13 -1.28 -2.64 -6.98
CA ASN A 13 -0.64 -3.63 -7.84
C ASN A 13 0.88 -3.52 -7.64
N MET A 14 1.43 -4.46 -6.87
CA MET A 14 2.85 -4.59 -6.58
C MET A 14 3.46 -5.78 -7.35
N SER A 15 2.97 -6.09 -8.55
CA SER A 15 3.42 -7.25 -9.36
C SER A 15 4.92 -7.28 -9.68
N MET A 16 5.62 -6.15 -9.55
CA MET A 16 7.08 -6.07 -9.66
C MET A 16 7.84 -6.56 -8.42
N VAL A 17 7.12 -6.79 -7.31
CA VAL A 17 7.65 -7.28 -6.04
C VAL A 17 7.25 -8.74 -5.87
N ASP A 18 8.26 -9.59 -5.67
CA ASP A 18 8.07 -11.04 -5.53
C ASP A 18 7.29 -11.38 -4.24
N ASP A 19 6.48 -12.44 -4.29
CA ASP A 19 5.75 -12.97 -3.13
C ASP A 19 6.71 -13.31 -1.99
N GLY A 20 6.33 -12.99 -0.75
CA GLY A 20 7.10 -13.33 0.44
C GLY A 20 8.53 -12.78 0.49
N SER A 21 8.85 -11.75 -0.30
CA SER A 21 10.21 -11.18 -0.40
C SER A 21 10.47 -10.03 0.58
N VAL A 22 9.43 -9.47 1.19
CA VAL A 22 9.51 -8.30 2.07
C VAL A 22 9.50 -8.73 3.54
N THR A 23 10.40 -8.15 4.35
CA THR A 23 10.51 -8.46 5.78
C THR A 23 9.71 -7.51 6.66
N VAL A 24 9.75 -6.20 6.34
CA VAL A 24 9.03 -5.15 7.04
C VAL A 24 8.29 -4.30 6.02
N ILE A 25 7.02 -4.03 6.30
CA ILE A 25 6.22 -3.07 5.53
C ILE A 25 6.01 -1.83 6.38
N VAL A 26 6.29 -0.68 5.78
CA VAL A 26 6.01 0.65 6.34
C VAL A 26 5.15 1.37 5.33
N THR A 27 3.96 1.81 5.76
CA THR A 27 3.00 2.44 4.88
C THR A 27 2.41 3.69 5.52
N SER A 28 2.15 4.71 4.71
CA SER A 28 1.45 5.94 5.09
C SER A 28 0.38 6.21 4.04
N PRO A 29 -0.73 5.45 4.04
CA PRO A 29 -1.82 5.69 3.11
C PRO A 29 -2.48 7.05 3.38
N PRO A 30 -3.25 7.62 2.42
CA PRO A 30 -4.13 8.75 2.71
C PRO A 30 -5.08 8.40 3.86
N TYR A 31 -5.33 9.32 4.79
CA TYR A 31 -6.11 9.04 6.01
C TYR A 31 -7.60 9.39 5.89
N ASN A 32 -8.03 9.85 4.72
CA ASN A 32 -9.42 10.22 4.45
C ASN A 32 -9.94 11.30 5.42
N VAL A 33 -9.11 12.29 5.73
CA VAL A 33 -9.42 13.40 6.68
C VAL A 33 -9.72 14.72 5.98
N GLY A 34 -9.83 14.70 4.65
CA GLY A 34 -10.05 15.89 3.83
C GLY A 34 -8.85 16.81 3.72
N LYS A 35 -7.64 16.26 3.82
CA LYS A 35 -6.42 17.04 3.62
C LYS A 35 -6.33 17.48 2.15
N ASN A 36 -6.04 18.77 1.95
CA ASN A 36 -5.86 19.31 0.61
C ASN A 36 -4.45 18.98 0.08
N TYR A 37 -4.39 18.03 -0.85
CA TYR A 37 -3.15 17.65 -1.55
C TYR A 37 -3.01 18.31 -2.93
N GLY A 38 -3.97 19.12 -3.37
CA GLY A 38 -3.99 19.81 -4.68
C GLY A 38 -4.24 18.89 -5.90
N CYS A 39 -3.80 17.63 -5.84
CA CYS A 39 -3.93 16.66 -6.93
C CYS A 39 -4.76 15.42 -6.55
N HIS A 40 -5.17 15.29 -5.28
CA HIS A 40 -5.93 14.16 -4.76
C HIS A 40 -7.04 14.64 -3.83
N ASN A 41 -8.23 14.06 -3.98
CA ASN A 41 -9.33 14.25 -3.05
C ASN A 41 -9.22 13.24 -1.89
N ASP A 42 -8.75 13.70 -0.73
CA ASP A 42 -8.64 12.92 0.52
C ASP A 42 -9.93 12.92 1.35
N LEU A 43 -11.07 13.29 0.77
CA LEU A 43 -12.38 13.11 1.39
C LEU A 43 -13.30 12.35 0.45
N VAL A 44 -13.32 11.04 0.60
CA VAL A 44 -14.16 10.13 -0.18
C VAL A 44 -15.07 9.30 0.71
N ASN A 45 -16.08 8.69 0.09
CA ASN A 45 -16.98 7.77 0.77
C ASN A 45 -16.19 6.64 1.47
N LEU A 46 -16.53 6.37 2.74
CA LEU A 46 -15.84 5.40 3.59
C LEU A 46 -15.72 4.01 2.95
N ASN A 47 -16.77 3.50 2.31
CA ASN A 47 -16.73 2.18 1.67
C ASN A 47 -15.75 2.15 0.49
N SER A 48 -15.66 3.26 -0.26
CA SER A 48 -14.71 3.38 -1.37
C SER A 48 -13.27 3.46 -0.85
N TYR A 49 -13.03 4.21 0.23
CA TYR A 49 -11.75 4.28 0.92
C TYR A 49 -11.30 2.92 1.46
N LEU A 50 -12.16 2.21 2.18
CA LEU A 50 -11.87 0.88 2.73
C LEU A 50 -11.63 -0.15 1.62
N LYS A 51 -12.38 -0.08 0.51
CA LYS A 51 -12.16 -0.94 -0.67
C LYS A 51 -10.81 -0.66 -1.32
N PHE A 52 -10.38 0.60 -1.37
CA PHE A 52 -9.05 0.97 -1.84
C PHE A 52 -7.96 0.40 -0.92
N LEU A 53 -8.05 0.62 0.40
CA LEU A 53 -7.10 0.08 1.36
C LEU A 53 -7.02 -1.44 1.32
N GLY A 54 -8.17 -2.13 1.22
CA GLY A 54 -8.21 -3.59 1.14
C GLY A 54 -7.42 -4.14 -0.06
N LYS A 55 -7.40 -3.44 -1.20
CA LYS A 55 -6.56 -3.82 -2.34
C LYS A 55 -5.07 -3.65 -2.04
N VAL A 56 -4.68 -2.55 -1.40
CA VAL A 56 -3.28 -2.31 -1.02
C VAL A 56 -2.82 -3.34 0.01
N TRP A 57 -3.62 -3.62 1.05
CA TRP A 57 -3.28 -4.62 2.06
C TRP A 57 -3.20 -6.04 1.52
N THR A 58 -3.99 -6.36 0.49
CA THR A 58 -3.87 -7.65 -0.20
C THR A 58 -2.49 -7.80 -0.84
N GLU A 59 -1.99 -6.75 -1.49
CA GLU A 59 -0.63 -6.75 -2.05
C GLU A 59 0.45 -6.76 -0.96
N CYS A 60 0.30 -5.96 0.10
CA CYS A 60 1.20 -5.98 1.26
C CYS A 60 1.31 -7.40 1.83
N LYS A 61 0.19 -8.09 2.05
CA LYS A 61 0.17 -9.45 2.56
C LYS A 61 0.84 -10.45 1.61
N ARG A 62 0.64 -10.30 0.29
CA ARG A 62 1.26 -11.18 -0.71
C ARG A 62 2.79 -11.08 -0.68
N VAL A 63 3.31 -9.86 -0.60
CA VAL A 63 4.77 -9.63 -0.63
C VAL A 63 5.44 -9.86 0.72
N LEU A 64 4.69 -9.84 1.82
CA LEU A 64 5.21 -10.06 3.17
C LEU A 64 5.63 -11.53 3.37
N ARG A 65 6.86 -11.75 3.83
CA ARG A 65 7.37 -13.10 4.14
C ARG A 65 6.66 -13.70 5.36
N PRO A 66 6.63 -15.04 5.50
CA PRO A 66 6.23 -15.69 6.74
C PRO A 66 7.04 -15.16 7.94
N GLY A 67 6.35 -14.69 8.98
CA GLY A 67 7.00 -14.09 10.16
C GLY A 67 7.55 -12.67 9.93
N GLY A 68 7.27 -12.03 8.79
CA GLY A 68 7.49 -10.60 8.59
C GLY A 68 6.53 -9.75 9.42
N THR A 69 6.82 -8.46 9.50
CA THR A 69 6.01 -7.51 10.28
C THR A 69 5.44 -6.42 9.39
N ASP A 70 4.14 -6.16 9.54
CA ASP A 70 3.49 -4.94 9.07
C ASP A 70 3.35 -3.99 10.28
N LEU A 71 3.83 -2.76 10.16
CA LEU A 71 3.99 -1.84 11.30
C LEU A 71 2.77 -0.94 11.54
N TYR A 72 1.60 -1.27 10.99
CA TYR A 72 0.35 -0.53 11.18
C TYR A 72 -0.89 -1.42 11.28
#